data_AF-A0A3P3XTC0-F1
#
_entry.id   AF-A0A3P3XTC0-F1
#
_cell.length_a   1.000
_cell.length_b   1.000
_cell.length_c   1.000
_cell.angle_alpha   90.00
_cell.angle_beta   90.00
_cell.angle_gamma   90.00
#
_symmetry.space_group_name_H-M   'P 1'
#
loop_
_entity.id
_entity.type
_entity.pdbx_description
1 polymer ?
#
loop_
_entity_poly.entity_id
_entity_poly.type
_entity_poly.pdbx_seq_one_letter_code
_entity_poly.pdbx_strand_id
1 'polypeptide(L)'
;MMKDYYEILGVHPDSSPQDIKSAFRKQAKRFHPDMHYSTENTEARESPATIRESAMRLVLEAYKILSDAEKRRAYDRELRRREKENKGFDYREFLKQRSDDPESQAKLIVYDLLHDLDEEALAIYERSKAFPDFRLERWLDRGEAMDSEYCIAEEYEKRGKYIKAYQIYKKIIKMELEKPWFRYYFDVVALKFRFLILQKLPGRIDEEDYLDRLDEAIKLEIAPRETAQYLRKKVEMLLHRGDAEAAFEVLQQISQIYPKLAGFAALRTKVEHARDQSVAENRVS
;
A
#
# COMPACT_ATOMS: atom_id res chain seq x y z
N MET A 1 27.28 -16.28 -11.36
CA MET A 1 26.55 -17.24 -10.50
C MET A 1 27.44 -18.45 -10.26
N MET A 2 27.79 -18.73 -9.01
CA MET A 2 28.50 -19.97 -8.66
C MET A 2 27.56 -21.16 -8.85
N LYS A 3 28.00 -22.14 -9.62
CA LYS A 3 27.17 -23.25 -10.11
C LYS A 3 27.09 -24.34 -9.05
N ASP A 4 25.89 -24.81 -8.74
CA ASP A 4 25.69 -25.99 -7.90
C ASP A 4 26.10 -27.26 -8.68
N TYR A 5 27.05 -28.02 -8.13
CA TYR A 5 27.54 -29.24 -8.77
C TYR A 5 26.48 -30.34 -8.80
N TYR A 6 25.54 -30.35 -7.84
CA TYR A 6 24.41 -31.28 -7.84
C TYR A 6 23.45 -30.96 -8.98
N GLU A 7 23.16 -29.68 -9.22
CA GLU A 7 22.34 -29.21 -10.36
C GLU A 7 23.04 -29.48 -11.70
N ILE A 8 24.35 -29.26 -11.80
CA ILE A 8 25.14 -29.55 -13.02
C ILE A 8 25.05 -31.03 -13.40
N LEU A 9 25.10 -31.94 -12.42
CA LEU A 9 24.94 -33.38 -12.68
C LEU A 9 23.46 -33.79 -12.79
N GLY A 10 22.53 -32.98 -12.29
CA GLY A 10 21.10 -33.27 -12.26
C GLY A 10 20.75 -34.35 -11.23
N VAL A 11 21.37 -34.31 -10.06
CA VAL A 11 21.20 -35.29 -8.98
C VAL A 11 20.87 -34.60 -7.66
N HIS A 12 20.25 -35.31 -6.73
CA HIS A 12 19.92 -34.77 -5.42
C HIS A 12 21.17 -34.74 -4.51
N PRO A 13 21.27 -33.80 -3.55
CA PRO A 13 22.34 -33.81 -2.54
C PRO A 13 22.43 -35.10 -1.73
N ASP A 14 21.37 -35.91 -1.67
CA ASP A 14 21.33 -37.22 -1.00
C ASP A 14 21.62 -38.40 -1.94
N SER A 15 21.95 -38.15 -3.20
CA SER A 15 22.23 -39.20 -4.18
C SER A 15 23.44 -40.04 -3.79
N SER A 16 23.34 -41.35 -4.06
CA SER A 16 24.42 -42.30 -3.77
C SER A 16 25.61 -42.08 -4.73
N PRO A 17 26.82 -42.56 -4.40
CA PRO A 17 27.95 -42.51 -5.32
C PRO A 17 27.68 -43.21 -6.67
N GLN A 18 26.81 -44.23 -6.66
CA GLN A 18 26.41 -44.94 -7.88
C GLN A 18 25.52 -44.06 -8.77
N ASP A 19 24.61 -43.30 -8.16
CA ASP A 19 23.72 -42.36 -8.88
C ASP A 19 24.51 -41.21 -9.49
N ILE A 20 25.46 -40.63 -8.74
CA ILE A 20 26.35 -39.57 -9.21
C ILE A 20 27.17 -40.05 -10.42
N LYS A 21 27.69 -41.28 -10.37
CA LYS A 21 28.43 -41.90 -11.48
C LYS A 21 27.54 -42.19 -12.69
N SER A 22 26.29 -42.61 -12.47
CA SER A 22 25.31 -42.83 -13.52
C SER A 22 24.93 -41.51 -14.22
N ALA A 23 24.66 -40.47 -13.44
CA ALA A 23 24.32 -39.14 -13.92
C ALA A 23 25.47 -38.50 -14.71
N PHE A 24 26.71 -38.59 -14.22
CA PHE A 24 27.89 -38.15 -14.96
C PHE A 24 27.99 -38.82 -16.33
N ARG A 25 27.79 -40.14 -16.42
CA ARG A 25 27.81 -40.85 -17.72
C ARG A 25 26.71 -40.38 -18.66
N LYS A 26 25.52 -40.07 -18.14
CA LYS A 26 24.41 -39.53 -18.95
C LYS A 26 24.74 -38.13 -19.47
N GLN A 27 25.26 -37.23 -18.63
CA GLN A 27 25.63 -35.87 -19.04
C GLN A 27 26.84 -35.87 -19.99
N ALA A 28 27.86 -36.68 -19.72
CA ALA A 28 29.04 -36.83 -20.57
C ALA A 28 28.68 -37.33 -21.99
N LYS A 29 27.68 -38.21 -22.11
CA LYS A 29 27.15 -38.63 -23.42
C LYS A 29 26.43 -37.48 -24.14
N ARG A 30 25.60 -36.70 -23.43
CA ARG A 30 24.85 -35.56 -24.01
C ARG A 30 25.77 -34.47 -24.56
N PHE A 31 26.92 -34.25 -23.90
CA PHE A 31 27.89 -33.21 -24.29
C PHE A 31 29.13 -33.76 -25.02
N HIS A 32 29.12 -35.02 -25.45
CA HIS A 32 30.26 -35.63 -26.16
C HIS A 32 30.46 -34.98 -27.55
N PRO A 33 31.72 -34.74 -27.98
CA PRO A 33 32.01 -34.11 -29.27
C PRO A 33 31.42 -34.84 -30.49
N ASP A 34 31.35 -36.17 -30.44
CA ASP A 34 30.77 -37.03 -31.51
C ASP A 34 29.24 -37.10 -31.53
N MET A 35 28.53 -36.54 -30.54
CA MET A 35 27.07 -36.54 -30.58
C MET A 35 26.62 -35.40 -31.52
N HIS A 36 26.34 -35.72 -32.78
CA HIS A 36 25.75 -34.81 -33.74
C HIS A 36 24.25 -34.62 -33.43
N TYR A 37 23.90 -33.54 -32.73
CA TYR A 37 22.56 -32.99 -32.83
C TYR A 37 22.54 -32.08 -34.06
N SER A 38 21.75 -32.45 -35.06
CA SER A 38 21.42 -31.59 -36.20
C SER A 38 20.81 -30.29 -35.66
N THR A 39 21.60 -29.22 -35.69
CA THR A 39 21.19 -27.89 -35.24
C THR A 39 20.24 -27.28 -36.27
N GLU A 40 18.95 -27.31 -35.97
CA GLU A 40 18.03 -26.30 -36.47
C GLU A 40 17.66 -25.35 -35.33
N ASN A 41 17.94 -24.08 -35.55
CA ASN A 41 17.44 -22.91 -34.84
C ASN A 41 17.97 -22.70 -33.41
N THR A 42 19.03 -21.88 -33.27
CA THR A 42 18.93 -20.66 -32.45
C THR A 42 20.17 -19.78 -32.58
N GLU A 43 19.91 -18.48 -32.67
CA GLU A 43 20.82 -17.34 -32.77
C GLU A 43 21.66 -17.11 -31.50
N ALA A 44 22.47 -18.10 -31.08
CA ALA A 44 23.45 -17.90 -30.02
C ALA A 44 24.74 -17.31 -30.61
N ARG A 45 25.18 -16.16 -30.08
CA ARG A 45 26.43 -15.44 -30.46
C ARG A 45 27.73 -16.18 -30.12
N GLU A 46 27.65 -17.45 -29.68
CA GLU A 46 28.78 -18.30 -29.34
C GLU A 46 28.64 -19.63 -30.07
N SER A 47 29.71 -20.11 -30.72
CA SER A 47 29.70 -21.35 -31.48
C SER A 47 29.18 -22.52 -30.61
N PRO A 48 28.26 -23.38 -31.10
CA PRO A 48 27.73 -24.52 -30.35
C PRO A 48 28.81 -25.46 -29.76
N ALA A 49 29.98 -25.51 -30.41
CA ALA A 49 31.16 -26.23 -29.95
C ALA A 49 31.74 -25.66 -28.64
N THR A 50 31.79 -24.33 -28.49
CA THR A 50 32.36 -23.63 -27.33
C THR A 50 31.46 -23.77 -26.09
N ILE A 51 30.13 -23.72 -26.30
CA ILE A 51 29.13 -23.96 -25.25
C ILE A 51 29.22 -25.41 -24.75
N ARG A 52 29.38 -26.38 -25.66
CA ARG A 52 29.50 -27.79 -25.31
C ARG A 52 30.80 -28.11 -24.57
N GLU A 53 31.92 -27.51 -24.99
CA GLU A 53 33.20 -27.68 -24.30
C GLU A 53 33.15 -27.11 -22.87
N SER A 54 32.56 -25.93 -22.69
CA SER A 54 32.39 -25.32 -21.37
C SER A 54 31.43 -26.12 -20.47
N ALA A 55 30.32 -26.63 -21.02
CA ALA A 55 29.39 -27.51 -20.29
C ALA A 55 30.06 -28.83 -19.87
N MET A 56 30.83 -29.45 -20.76
CA MET A 56 31.55 -30.69 -20.47
C MET A 56 32.60 -30.48 -19.36
N ARG A 57 33.32 -29.35 -19.39
CA ARG A 57 34.29 -28.99 -18.36
C ARG A 57 33.63 -28.90 -16.97
N LEU A 58 32.45 -28.31 -16.88
CA LEU A 58 31.68 -28.18 -15.64
C LEU A 58 31.15 -29.53 -15.13
N VAL A 59 30.69 -30.40 -16.04
CA VAL A 59 30.24 -31.75 -15.70
C VAL A 59 31.41 -32.59 -15.15
N LEU A 60 32.60 -32.47 -15.74
CA LEU A 60 33.82 -33.12 -15.24
C LEU A 60 34.24 -32.58 -13.87
N GLU A 61 34.17 -31.26 -13.69
CA GLU A 61 34.49 -30.59 -12.42
C GLU A 61 33.52 -31.00 -11.31
N ALA A 62 32.22 -30.97 -11.58
CA ALA A 62 31.17 -31.41 -10.66
C ALA A 62 31.36 -32.88 -10.26
N TYR A 63 31.63 -33.76 -11.23
CA TYR A 63 31.90 -35.17 -10.94
C TYR A 63 33.19 -35.35 -10.12
N LYS A 64 34.26 -34.60 -10.40
CA LYS A 64 35.52 -34.68 -9.65
C LYS A 64 35.35 -34.33 -8.16
N ILE A 65 34.46 -33.39 -7.85
CA ILE A 65 34.16 -32.98 -6.48
C ILE A 65 33.15 -33.93 -5.82
N LEU A 66 32.07 -34.31 -6.51
CA LEU A 66 30.98 -35.10 -5.93
C LEU A 66 31.25 -36.61 -5.86
N SER A 67 32.15 -37.16 -6.68
CA SER A 67 32.49 -38.60 -6.67
C SER A 67 33.46 -38.98 -5.56
N ASP A 68 34.17 -38.02 -4.98
CA ASP A 68 35.14 -38.19 -3.91
C ASP A 68 34.49 -37.84 -2.56
N ALA A 69 34.46 -38.79 -1.62
CA ALA A 69 33.74 -38.62 -0.36
C ALA A 69 34.29 -37.49 0.51
N GLU A 70 35.60 -37.22 0.47
CA GLU A 70 36.22 -36.14 1.24
C GLU A 70 35.92 -34.78 0.62
N LYS A 71 36.04 -34.68 -0.71
CA LYS A 71 35.76 -33.44 -1.46
C LYS A 71 34.27 -33.09 -1.43
N ARG A 72 33.38 -34.08 -1.54
CA ARG A 72 31.93 -33.89 -1.39
C ARG A 72 31.60 -33.34 0.00
N ARG A 73 32.16 -33.91 1.07
CA ARG A 73 31.95 -33.38 2.43
C ARG A 73 32.47 -31.95 2.60
N ALA A 74 33.62 -31.62 2.01
CA ALA A 74 34.15 -30.25 2.05
C ALA A 74 33.25 -29.28 1.28
N TYR A 75 32.77 -29.69 0.10
CA TYR A 75 31.82 -28.95 -0.70
C TYR A 75 30.49 -28.73 0.02
N ASP A 76 29.93 -29.78 0.65
CA ASP A 76 28.68 -29.68 1.41
C ASP A 76 28.81 -28.75 2.63
N ARG A 77 29.97 -28.75 3.30
CA ARG A 77 30.24 -27.80 4.40
C ARG A 77 30.27 -26.37 3.90
N GLU A 78 30.92 -26.12 2.76
CA GLU A 78 30.99 -24.80 2.15
C GLU A 78 29.62 -24.34 1.62
N LEU A 79 28.84 -25.25 1.02
CA LEU A 79 27.48 -25.00 0.59
C LEU A 79 26.60 -24.60 1.77
N ARG A 80 26.64 -25.35 2.88
CA ARG A 80 25.92 -25.02 4.12
C ARG A 80 26.38 -23.71 4.76
N ARG A 81 27.67 -23.39 4.69
CA ARG A 81 28.21 -22.11 5.18
C ARG A 81 27.66 -20.96 4.34
N ARG A 82 27.68 -21.11 3.01
CA ARG A 82 27.11 -20.14 2.07
C ARG A 82 25.59 -20.03 2.19
N GLU A 83 24.87 -21.11 2.46
CA GLU A 83 23.43 -21.08 2.76
C GLU A 83 23.15 -20.31 4.06
N LYS A 84 23.98 -20.48 5.09
CA LYS A 84 23.87 -19.70 6.33
C LYS A 84 24.22 -18.23 6.12
N GLU A 85 25.19 -17.92 5.26
CA GLU A 85 25.55 -16.55 4.89
C GLU A 85 24.53 -15.90 3.95
N ASN A 86 23.84 -16.69 3.10
CA ASN A 86 22.76 -16.25 2.22
C ASN A 86 21.38 -16.19 2.90
N LYS A 87 21.22 -16.74 4.11
CA LYS A 87 20.11 -16.38 4.99
C LYS A 87 20.40 -15.00 5.57
N GLY A 88 20.23 -13.99 4.72
CA GLY A 88 20.38 -12.59 5.07
C GLY A 88 19.51 -12.21 6.26
N PHE A 89 19.90 -11.12 6.93
CA PHE A 89 19.13 -10.53 8.02
C PHE A 89 17.68 -10.29 7.56
N ASP A 90 16.75 -11.05 8.13
CA ASP A 90 15.32 -10.90 7.89
C ASP A 90 14.83 -9.67 8.66
N TYR A 91 14.83 -8.53 7.97
CA TYR A 91 14.44 -7.25 8.56
C TYR A 91 12.99 -7.26 9.04
N ARG A 92 12.10 -7.97 8.35
CA ARG A 92 10.69 -8.06 8.74
C ARG A 92 10.53 -8.84 10.03
N GLU A 93 11.13 -10.02 10.13
CA GLU A 93 11.07 -10.84 11.34
C GLU A 93 11.77 -10.15 12.52
N PHE A 94 12.88 -9.44 12.27
CA PHE A 94 13.54 -8.61 13.28
C PHE A 94 12.60 -7.56 13.88
N LEU A 95 11.82 -6.85 13.05
CA LEU A 95 10.85 -5.86 13.53
C LEU A 95 9.65 -6.52 14.23
N LYS A 96 9.17 -7.66 13.73
CA LYS A 96 8.04 -8.41 14.32
C LYS A 96 8.33 -8.90 15.74
N GLN A 97 9.57 -9.29 16.03
CA GLN A 97 9.97 -9.73 17.37
C GLN A 97 9.88 -8.59 18.41
N ARG A 98 9.95 -7.33 17.98
CA ARG A 98 9.94 -6.13 18.83
C ARG A 98 8.55 -5.51 18.89
N SER A 99 7.57 -6.33 19.29
CA SER A 99 6.15 -5.93 19.36
C SER A 99 5.84 -4.91 20.46
N ASP A 100 6.74 -4.75 21.43
CA ASP A 100 6.67 -3.83 22.56
C ASP A 100 7.30 -2.46 22.27
N ASP A 101 8.04 -2.33 21.17
CA ASP A 101 8.72 -1.11 20.76
C ASP A 101 7.92 -0.34 19.68
N PRO A 102 7.37 0.85 19.98
CA PRO A 102 6.58 1.62 19.03
C PRO A 102 7.33 2.01 17.76
N GLU A 103 8.64 2.26 17.85
CA GLU A 103 9.46 2.61 16.68
C GLU A 103 9.56 1.43 15.71
N SER A 104 9.85 0.24 16.23
CA SER A 104 9.87 -0.99 15.44
C SER A 104 8.52 -1.29 14.82
N GLN A 105 7.42 -1.04 15.54
CA GLN A 105 6.07 -1.20 14.98
C GLN A 105 5.78 -0.19 13.86
N ALA A 106 6.16 1.08 14.01
CA ALA A 106 6.02 2.09 12.97
C ALA A 106 6.78 1.68 11.69
N LYS A 107 8.04 1.25 11.83
CA LYS A 107 8.86 0.76 10.71
C LYS A 107 8.28 -0.50 10.07
N LEU A 108 7.69 -1.40 10.86
CA LEU A 108 7.07 -2.61 10.35
C LEU A 108 5.82 -2.30 9.51
N ILE A 109 5.03 -1.30 9.90
CA ILE A 109 3.87 -0.85 9.12
C ILE A 109 4.33 -0.37 7.75
N VAL A 110 5.35 0.50 7.68
CA VAL A 110 5.90 0.97 6.40
C VAL A 110 6.41 -0.22 5.57
N TYR A 111 7.16 -1.12 6.20
CA TYR A 111 7.69 -2.29 5.53
C TYR A 111 6.57 -3.13 4.92
N ASP A 112 5.54 -3.48 5.68
CA ASP A 112 4.43 -4.32 5.20
C ASP A 112 3.65 -3.60 4.08
N LEU A 113 3.41 -2.28 4.18
CA LEU A 113 2.79 -1.49 3.10
C LEU A 113 3.61 -1.50 1.80
N LEU A 114 4.95 -1.43 1.88
CA LEU A 114 5.83 -1.46 0.70
C LEU A 114 5.90 -2.84 0.02
N HIS A 115 5.42 -3.89 0.68
CA HIS A 115 5.47 -5.27 0.18
C HIS A 115 4.07 -5.84 -0.09
N ASP A 116 3.08 -4.97 -0.33
CA ASP A 116 1.69 -5.33 -0.61
C ASP A 116 1.01 -6.15 0.51
N LEU A 117 1.46 -5.97 1.75
CA LEU A 117 0.91 -6.61 2.96
C LEU A 117 0.01 -5.61 3.72
N ASP A 118 -0.95 -5.01 3.01
CA ASP A 118 -1.86 -3.98 3.52
C ASP A 118 -2.64 -4.44 4.78
N GLU A 119 -3.03 -5.72 4.79
CA GLU A 119 -3.82 -6.31 5.86
C GLU A 119 -3.02 -6.41 7.18
N GLU A 120 -1.80 -6.92 7.09
CA GLU A 120 -0.88 -7.04 8.19
C GLU A 120 -0.47 -5.66 8.71
N ALA A 121 -0.15 -4.73 7.80
CA ALA A 121 0.16 -3.35 8.14
C ALA A 121 -0.98 -2.69 8.92
N LEU A 122 -2.22 -2.85 8.47
CA LEU A 122 -3.39 -2.32 9.16
C LEU A 122 -3.58 -2.96 10.55
N ALA A 123 -3.38 -4.27 10.67
CA ALA A 123 -3.48 -4.96 11.95
C ALA A 123 -2.44 -4.45 12.96
N ILE A 124 -1.20 -4.24 12.50
CA ILE A 124 -0.12 -3.69 13.32
C ILE A 124 -0.43 -2.23 13.69
N TYR A 125 -0.93 -1.43 12.75
CA TYR A 125 -1.31 -0.04 13.00
C TYR A 125 -2.40 0.07 14.07
N GLU A 126 -3.46 -0.74 13.99
CA GLU A 126 -4.54 -0.73 14.99
C GLU A 126 -4.06 -1.21 16.36
N ARG A 127 -3.21 -2.24 16.42
CA ARG A 127 -2.57 -2.68 17.68
C ARG A 127 -1.70 -1.57 18.28
N SER A 128 -0.94 -0.88 17.44
CA SER A 128 0.01 0.15 17.88
C SER A 128 -0.69 1.39 18.47
N LYS A 129 -1.97 1.63 18.16
CA LYS A 129 -2.77 2.67 18.83
C LYS A 129 -2.95 2.44 20.33
N ALA A 130 -2.67 1.24 20.85
CA ALA A 130 -2.66 0.98 22.29
C ALA A 130 -1.46 1.64 22.99
N PHE A 131 -0.40 2.01 22.27
CA PHE A 131 0.72 2.74 22.85
C PHE A 131 0.31 4.19 23.17
N PRO A 132 0.72 4.72 24.33
CA PRO A 132 0.51 6.12 24.66
C PRO A 132 1.14 7.05 23.61
N ASP A 133 0.37 8.01 23.10
CA ASP A 133 0.83 9.02 22.13
C ASP A 133 1.40 8.42 20.82
N PHE A 134 0.89 7.27 20.38
CA PHE A 134 1.32 6.66 19.12
C PHE A 134 0.97 7.55 17.91
N ARG A 135 2.00 8.02 17.22
CA ARG A 135 1.93 8.76 15.95
C ARG A 135 3.07 8.31 15.06
N LEU A 136 2.78 8.02 13.80
CA LEU A 136 3.80 7.60 12.84
C LEU A 136 4.88 8.69 12.65
N GLU A 137 4.49 9.97 12.70
CA GLU A 137 5.42 11.12 12.59
C GLU A 137 6.46 11.21 13.72
N ARG A 138 6.29 10.45 14.81
CA ARG A 138 7.26 10.44 15.91
C ARG A 138 8.52 9.66 15.56
N TRP A 139 8.41 8.70 14.65
CA TRP A 139 9.47 7.73 14.34
C TRP A 139 9.81 7.64 12.85
N LEU A 140 8.92 8.13 11.98
CA LEU A 140 9.11 8.17 10.54
C LEU A 140 9.34 9.60 10.07
N ASP A 141 10.00 9.76 8.92
CA ASP A 141 10.00 11.06 8.27
C ASP A 141 8.55 11.49 7.97
N ARG A 142 8.31 12.80 7.93
CA ARG A 142 6.98 13.34 7.70
C ARG A 142 6.36 12.81 6.41
N GLY A 143 7.15 12.66 5.35
CA GLY A 143 6.68 12.11 4.09
C GLY A 143 6.25 10.65 4.21
N GLU A 144 7.12 9.81 4.77
CA GLU A 144 6.86 8.38 4.97
C GLU A 144 5.64 8.15 5.87
N ALA A 145 5.49 8.95 6.93
CA ALA A 145 4.32 8.90 7.80
C ALA A 145 3.03 9.23 7.04
N MET A 146 3.04 10.31 6.26
CA MET A 146 1.88 10.73 5.48
C MET A 146 1.51 9.72 4.39
N ASP A 147 2.48 9.17 3.67
CA ASP A 147 2.27 8.12 2.65
C ASP A 147 1.68 6.85 3.29
N SER A 148 2.25 6.43 4.43
CA SER A 148 1.79 5.26 5.16
C SER A 148 0.36 5.44 5.68
N GLU A 149 0.06 6.60 6.28
CA GLU A 149 -1.28 6.92 6.74
C GLU A 149 -2.29 6.96 5.60
N TYR A 150 -1.88 7.47 4.44
CA TYR A 150 -2.73 7.47 3.25
C TYR A 150 -3.09 6.04 2.82
N CYS A 151 -2.11 5.13 2.72
CA CYS A 151 -2.37 3.72 2.38
C CYS A 151 -3.28 3.05 3.41
N ILE A 152 -3.06 3.33 4.70
CA ILE A 152 -3.93 2.85 5.79
C ILE A 152 -5.36 3.39 5.65
N ALA A 153 -5.55 4.64 5.24
CA ALA A 153 -6.86 5.22 4.99
C ALA A 153 -7.58 4.54 3.82
N GLU A 154 -6.86 4.23 2.74
CA GLU A 154 -7.42 3.46 1.61
C GLU A 154 -7.85 2.06 2.06
N GLU A 155 -7.06 1.40 2.89
CA GLU A 155 -7.40 0.08 3.41
C GLU A 155 -8.65 0.13 4.32
N TYR A 156 -8.80 1.18 5.14
CA TYR A 156 -10.04 1.42 5.87
C TYR A 156 -11.25 1.62 4.95
N GLU A 157 -11.10 2.37 3.86
CA GLU A 157 -12.16 2.56 2.87
C GLU A 157 -12.58 1.24 2.23
N LYS A 158 -11.62 0.41 1.80
CA LYS A 158 -11.89 -0.92 1.21
C LYS A 158 -12.71 -1.79 2.17
N ARG A 159 -12.44 -1.70 3.47
CA ARG A 159 -13.14 -2.43 4.54
C ARG A 159 -14.43 -1.77 5.04
N GLY A 160 -14.85 -0.65 4.45
CA GLY A 160 -16.06 0.07 4.84
C GLY A 160 -15.96 0.84 6.17
N LYS A 161 -14.75 1.01 6.72
CA LYS A 161 -14.49 1.74 7.98
C LYS A 161 -14.33 3.24 7.70
N TYR A 162 -15.36 3.87 7.15
CA TYR A 162 -15.30 5.24 6.61
C TYR A 162 -14.95 6.32 7.64
N ILE A 163 -15.35 6.17 8.90
CA ILE A 163 -15.01 7.15 9.95
C ILE A 163 -13.52 7.14 10.28
N LYS A 164 -12.90 5.95 10.31
CA LYS A 164 -11.45 5.85 10.51
C LYS A 164 -10.68 6.42 9.32
N ALA A 165 -11.12 6.14 8.10
CA ALA A 165 -10.57 6.75 6.89
C ALA A 165 -10.70 8.29 6.92
N TYR A 166 -11.86 8.81 7.32
CA TYR A 166 -12.13 10.25 7.42
C TYR A 166 -11.14 10.94 8.38
N GLN A 167 -10.92 10.35 9.56
CA GLN A 167 -10.01 10.89 10.56
C GLN A 167 -8.58 11.02 10.02
N ILE A 168 -8.12 10.00 9.28
CA ILE A 168 -6.78 10.00 8.70
C ILE A 168 -6.68 11.00 7.55
N TYR A 169 -7.63 11.04 6.61
CA TYR A 169 -7.60 12.03 5.53
C TYR A 169 -7.65 13.46 6.07
N LYS A 170 -8.49 13.73 7.07
CA LYS A 170 -8.53 15.04 7.75
C LYS A 170 -7.17 15.41 8.32
N LYS A 171 -6.51 14.46 8.99
CA LYS A 171 -5.16 14.65 9.55
C LYS A 171 -4.15 14.97 8.46
N ILE A 172 -4.09 14.16 7.41
CA ILE A 172 -3.19 14.35 6.27
C ILE A 172 -3.39 15.72 5.62
N ILE A 173 -4.65 16.12 5.39
CA ILE A 173 -4.98 17.42 4.82
C ILE A 173 -4.49 18.56 5.72
N LYS A 174 -4.75 18.48 7.03
CA LYS A 174 -4.27 19.49 7.98
C LYS A 174 -2.74 19.59 7.93
N MET A 175 -2.05 18.46 7.94
CA MET A 175 -0.59 18.44 7.82
C MET A 175 -0.13 19.11 6.52
N GLU A 176 -0.70 18.74 5.38
CA GLU A 176 -0.34 19.31 4.07
C GLU A 176 -0.54 20.83 4.01
N LEU A 177 -1.65 21.33 4.60
CA LEU A 177 -1.92 22.77 4.68
C LEU A 177 -0.92 23.53 5.57
N GLU A 178 -0.39 22.89 6.63
CA GLU A 178 0.66 23.46 7.47
C GLU A 178 2.01 23.52 6.75
N LYS A 179 2.37 22.47 6.01
CA LYS A 179 3.62 22.41 5.24
C LYS A 179 3.42 21.53 3.99
N PRO A 180 3.46 22.10 2.78
CA PRO A 180 3.25 21.32 1.57
C PRO A 180 4.32 20.23 1.39
N TRP A 181 3.89 18.99 1.10
CA TRP A 181 4.72 17.82 0.81
C TRP A 181 4.20 17.06 -0.40
N PHE A 182 2.92 16.68 -0.40
CA PHE A 182 2.29 15.86 -1.44
C PHE A 182 2.24 16.54 -2.81
N ARG A 183 2.31 17.87 -2.88
CA ARG A 183 2.25 18.64 -4.14
C ARG A 183 1.07 18.15 -5.01
N TYR A 184 1.34 17.56 -6.17
CA TYR A 184 0.32 17.04 -7.11
C TYR A 184 -0.55 15.91 -6.55
N TYR A 185 -0.08 15.20 -5.52
CA TYR A 185 -0.85 14.12 -4.91
C TYR A 185 -1.92 14.65 -3.94
N PHE A 186 -1.79 15.89 -3.45
CA PHE A 186 -2.76 16.46 -2.53
C PHE A 186 -4.16 16.53 -3.14
N ASP A 187 -4.26 16.85 -4.44
CA ASP A 187 -5.54 16.87 -5.15
C ASP A 187 -6.25 15.51 -5.12
N VAL A 188 -5.48 14.42 -5.13
CA VAL A 188 -6.00 13.05 -5.03
C VAL A 188 -6.57 12.80 -3.63
N VAL A 189 -5.82 13.21 -2.59
CA VAL A 189 -6.27 13.09 -1.19
C VAL A 189 -7.51 13.94 -0.94
N ALA A 190 -7.53 15.19 -1.41
CA ALA A 190 -8.66 16.10 -1.29
C ALA A 190 -9.89 15.55 -2.04
N LEU A 191 -9.70 14.98 -3.24
CA LEU A 191 -10.77 14.33 -4.00
C LEU A 191 -11.37 13.13 -3.26
N LYS A 192 -10.52 12.27 -2.70
CA LYS A 192 -10.94 11.12 -1.89
C LYS A 192 -11.69 11.55 -0.64
N PHE A 193 -11.16 12.53 0.09
CA PHE A 193 -11.81 13.10 1.26
C PHE A 193 -13.20 13.67 0.93
N ARG A 194 -13.30 14.42 -0.17
CA ARG A 194 -14.59 14.94 -0.66
C ARG A 194 -15.57 13.83 -1.01
N PHE A 195 -15.12 12.80 -1.71
CA PHE A 195 -15.95 11.66 -2.10
C PHE A 195 -16.42 10.87 -0.86
N LEU A 196 -15.53 10.65 0.10
CA LEU A 196 -15.85 10.02 1.37
C LEU A 196 -16.97 10.77 2.09
N ILE A 197 -16.85 12.09 2.25
CA ILE A 197 -17.85 12.92 2.93
C ILE A 197 -19.18 12.95 2.17
N LEU A 198 -19.16 13.26 0.87
CA LEU A 198 -20.38 13.53 0.13
C LEU A 198 -21.12 12.27 -0.33
N GLN A 199 -20.43 11.14 -0.46
CA GLN A 199 -20.98 9.91 -1.07
C GLN A 199 -20.94 8.69 -0.15
N LYS A 200 -19.96 8.59 0.77
CA LYS A 200 -19.79 7.38 1.59
C LYS A 200 -20.28 7.53 3.02
N LEU A 201 -20.14 8.69 3.64
CA LEU A 201 -20.66 8.92 5.00
C LEU A 201 -22.19 9.03 5.11
N PRO A 202 -22.93 9.63 4.15
CA PRO A 202 -24.37 9.82 4.31
C PRO A 202 -25.11 8.49 4.50
N GLY A 203 -25.99 8.43 5.50
CA GLY A 203 -26.78 7.24 5.83
C GLY A 203 -26.01 6.12 6.53
N ARG A 204 -24.71 6.32 6.84
CA ARG A 204 -23.90 5.36 7.61
C ARG A 204 -23.59 5.82 9.03
N ILE A 205 -23.77 7.11 9.29
CA ILE A 205 -23.70 7.72 10.61
C ILE A 205 -24.99 8.50 10.85
N ASP A 206 -25.25 8.83 12.10
CA ASP A 206 -26.38 9.70 12.44
C ASP A 206 -26.18 11.09 11.84
N GLU A 207 -27.30 11.81 11.71
CA GLU A 207 -27.29 13.10 11.04
C GLU A 207 -26.51 14.18 11.82
N GLU A 208 -26.45 14.10 13.15
CA GLU A 208 -25.77 15.08 13.99
C GLU A 208 -24.25 14.92 13.85
N ASP A 209 -23.75 13.69 13.99
CA ASP A 209 -22.36 13.34 13.70
C ASP A 209 -21.97 13.74 12.26
N TYR A 210 -22.87 13.56 11.29
CA TYR A 210 -22.61 13.95 9.90
C TYR A 210 -22.48 15.47 9.72
N LEU A 211 -23.33 16.26 10.38
CA LEU A 211 -23.20 17.73 10.38
C LEU A 211 -21.89 18.18 11.02
N ASP A 212 -21.48 17.54 12.12
CA ASP A 212 -20.18 17.80 12.75
C ASP A 212 -19.02 17.50 11.79
N ARG A 213 -19.09 16.39 11.04
CA ARG A 213 -18.06 16.05 10.04
C ARG A 213 -18.03 17.06 8.88
N LEU A 214 -19.19 17.58 8.46
CA LEU A 214 -19.28 18.65 7.46
C LEU A 214 -18.65 19.94 7.99
N ASP A 215 -18.91 20.32 9.24
CA ASP A 215 -18.36 21.52 9.85
C ASP A 215 -16.85 21.44 10.04
N GLU A 216 -16.33 20.29 10.44
CA GLU A 216 -14.90 20.04 10.45
C GLU A 216 -14.29 20.15 9.04
N ALA A 217 -14.95 19.63 8.00
CA ALA A 217 -14.46 19.70 6.62
C ALA A 217 -14.49 21.12 6.04
N ILE A 218 -15.52 21.91 6.39
CA ILE A 218 -15.65 23.32 5.99
C ILE A 218 -14.50 24.14 6.59
N LYS A 219 -14.18 23.92 7.88
CA LYS A 219 -13.08 24.60 8.59
C LYS A 219 -11.69 24.33 8.03
N LEU A 220 -11.50 23.26 7.25
CA LEU A 220 -10.23 22.99 6.58
C LEU A 220 -9.96 23.94 5.43
N GLU A 221 -11.00 24.57 4.87
CA GLU A 221 -10.90 25.56 3.78
C GLU A 221 -10.02 25.11 2.60
N ILE A 222 -10.07 23.82 2.26
CA ILE A 222 -9.20 23.16 1.27
C ILE A 222 -9.16 23.94 -0.05
N ALA A 223 -10.34 24.30 -0.56
CA ALA A 223 -10.50 25.16 -1.71
C ALA A 223 -11.94 25.73 -1.76
N PRO A 224 -12.16 26.93 -2.33
CA PRO A 224 -13.48 27.59 -2.29
C PRO A 224 -14.62 26.76 -2.89
N ARG A 225 -14.34 26.02 -3.98
CA ARG A 225 -15.34 25.19 -4.66
C ARG A 225 -15.72 23.98 -3.83
N GLU A 226 -14.76 23.36 -3.16
CA GLU A 226 -14.92 22.18 -2.30
C GLU A 226 -15.68 22.56 -1.03
N THR A 227 -15.28 23.65 -0.38
CA THR A 227 -16.00 24.22 0.78
C THR A 227 -17.46 24.51 0.43
N ALA A 228 -17.73 25.11 -0.74
CA ALA A 228 -19.09 25.37 -1.19
C ALA A 228 -19.92 24.10 -1.43
N GLN A 229 -19.30 22.97 -1.81
CA GLN A 229 -20.00 21.69 -1.93
C GLN A 229 -20.38 21.11 -0.56
N TYR A 230 -19.51 21.21 0.43
CA TYR A 230 -19.83 20.81 1.81
C TYR A 230 -20.93 21.68 2.40
N LEU A 231 -20.84 23.00 2.25
CA LEU A 231 -21.88 23.95 2.68
C LEU A 231 -23.21 23.66 1.99
N ARG A 232 -23.23 23.39 0.68
CA ARG A 232 -24.45 22.98 -0.02
C ARG A 232 -25.06 21.73 0.61
N LYS A 233 -24.24 20.73 0.93
CA LYS A 233 -24.73 19.51 1.55
C LYS A 233 -25.29 19.77 2.95
N LYS A 234 -24.68 20.69 3.71
CA LYS A 234 -25.18 21.17 5.00
C LYS A 234 -26.56 21.84 4.86
N VAL A 235 -26.75 22.72 3.86
CA VAL A 235 -28.06 23.33 3.56
C VAL A 235 -29.13 22.27 3.31
N GLU A 236 -28.83 21.26 2.49
CA GLU A 236 -29.77 20.17 2.21
C GLU A 236 -30.19 19.42 3.49
N MET A 237 -29.26 19.23 4.45
CA MET A 237 -29.55 18.57 5.72
C MET A 237 -30.35 19.46 6.68
N LEU A 238 -30.04 20.75 6.75
CA LEU A 238 -30.79 21.70 7.59
C LEU A 238 -32.24 21.85 7.10
N LEU A 239 -32.46 21.89 5.79
CA LEU A 239 -33.82 21.91 5.22
C LEU A 239 -34.59 20.63 5.55
N HIS A 240 -33.93 19.47 5.55
CA HIS A 240 -34.58 18.20 5.94
C HIS A 240 -35.02 18.21 7.41
N ARG A 241 -34.30 18.92 8.28
CA ARG A 241 -34.64 19.10 9.70
C ARG A 241 -35.68 20.19 9.97
N GLY A 242 -36.04 20.97 8.95
CA GLY A 242 -36.95 22.12 9.10
C GLY A 242 -36.26 23.41 9.58
N ASP A 243 -34.92 23.42 9.69
CA ASP A 243 -34.14 24.57 10.17
C ASP A 243 -33.88 25.58 9.03
N ALA A 244 -34.95 26.21 8.53
CA ALA A 244 -34.89 27.08 7.36
C ALA A 244 -34.02 28.34 7.56
N GLU A 245 -34.01 28.91 8.77
CA GLU A 245 -33.16 30.08 9.09
C GLU A 245 -31.66 29.70 9.08
N ALA A 246 -31.28 28.59 9.72
CA ALA A 246 -29.90 28.10 9.67
C ALA A 246 -29.48 27.74 8.23
N ALA A 247 -30.38 27.15 7.44
CA ALA A 247 -30.15 26.87 6.03
C ALA A 247 -29.89 28.17 5.22
N PHE A 248 -30.60 29.25 5.53
CA PHE A 248 -30.41 30.56 4.91
C PHE A 248 -29.06 31.18 5.26
N GLU A 249 -28.62 31.11 6.51
CA GLU A 249 -27.30 31.60 6.93
C GLU A 249 -26.17 30.88 6.18
N VAL A 250 -26.22 29.55 6.10
CA VAL A 250 -25.24 28.75 5.37
C VAL A 250 -25.27 29.06 3.87
N LEU A 251 -26.45 29.32 3.30
CA LEU A 251 -26.58 29.73 1.90
C LEU A 251 -25.88 31.08 1.61
N GLN A 252 -25.95 32.03 2.54
CA GLN A 252 -25.23 33.31 2.41
C GLN A 252 -23.71 33.09 2.39
N GLN A 253 -23.19 32.17 3.22
CA GLN A 253 -21.77 31.81 3.20
C GLN A 253 -21.34 31.25 1.83
N ILE A 254 -22.17 30.39 1.20
CA ILE A 254 -21.89 29.88 -0.16
C ILE A 254 -21.82 31.03 -1.17
N SER A 255 -22.72 32.02 -1.06
CA SER A 255 -22.73 33.18 -1.97
C SER A 255 -21.48 34.03 -1.87
N GLN A 256 -20.87 34.11 -0.68
CA GLN A 256 -19.63 34.86 -0.44
C GLN A 256 -18.40 34.09 -0.95
N ILE A 257 -18.35 32.77 -0.72
CA ILE A 257 -17.17 31.95 -1.02
C ILE A 257 -17.13 31.54 -2.50
N TYR A 258 -18.25 31.04 -3.05
CA TYR A 258 -18.28 30.49 -4.40
C TYR A 258 -19.68 30.62 -5.06
N PRO A 259 -20.05 31.83 -5.53
CA PRO A 259 -21.38 32.09 -6.10
C PRO A 259 -21.66 31.34 -7.42
N LYS A 260 -20.63 30.83 -8.09
CA LYS A 260 -20.72 30.07 -9.34
C LYS A 260 -21.02 28.58 -9.13
N LEU A 261 -21.40 28.17 -7.92
CA LEU A 261 -21.70 26.77 -7.62
C LEU A 261 -22.86 26.25 -8.50
N ALA A 262 -22.66 25.08 -9.11
CA ALA A 262 -23.68 24.46 -9.95
C ALA A 262 -24.97 24.19 -9.14
N GLY A 263 -26.12 24.56 -9.69
CA GLY A 263 -27.43 24.37 -9.04
C GLY A 263 -27.71 25.33 -7.87
N PHE A 264 -26.87 26.34 -7.63
CA PHE A 264 -27.03 27.28 -6.52
C PHE A 264 -28.32 28.11 -6.59
N ALA A 265 -28.74 28.54 -7.79
CA ALA A 265 -29.99 29.31 -7.96
C ALA A 265 -31.22 28.51 -7.51
N ALA A 266 -31.32 27.24 -7.89
CA ALA A 266 -32.41 26.36 -7.47
C ALA A 266 -32.38 26.09 -5.96
N LEU A 267 -31.19 25.95 -5.37
CA LEU A 267 -31.04 25.80 -3.92
C LEU A 267 -31.51 27.05 -3.17
N ARG A 268 -31.16 28.24 -3.68
CA ARG A 268 -31.58 29.53 -3.10
C ARG A 268 -33.10 29.66 -3.04
N THR A 269 -33.79 29.42 -4.15
CA THR A 269 -35.26 29.50 -4.20
C THR A 269 -35.92 28.54 -3.22
N LYS A 270 -35.39 27.33 -3.05
CA LYS A 270 -35.90 26.36 -2.07
C LYS A 270 -35.77 26.83 -0.63
N VAL A 271 -34.61 27.40 -0.27
CA VAL A 271 -34.35 27.92 1.08
C VAL A 271 -35.23 29.13 1.38
N GLU A 272 -35.34 30.07 0.43
CA GLU A 272 -36.21 31.26 0.56
C GLU A 272 -37.67 30.84 0.78
N HIS A 273 -38.18 29.88 0.00
CA HIS A 273 -39.54 29.37 0.15
C HIS A 273 -39.78 28.69 1.52
N ALA A 274 -38.85 27.84 1.96
CA ALA A 274 -38.95 27.17 3.26
C ALA A 274 -38.91 28.17 4.42
N ARG A 275 -38.11 29.24 4.29
CA ARG A 275 -38.03 30.31 5.28
C ARG A 275 -39.33 31.10 5.36
N ASP A 276 -39.88 31.49 4.22
CA ASP A 276 -41.15 32.23 4.17
C ASP A 276 -42.31 31.44 4.78
N GLN A 277 -42.34 30.12 4.56
CA GLN A 277 -43.31 29.21 5.20
C GLN A 277 -43.15 29.16 6.72
N SER A 278 -41.93 29.00 7.23
CA SER A 278 -41.66 28.98 8.67
C SER A 278 -42.01 30.31 9.37
N VAL A 279 -41.75 31.45 8.71
CA VAL A 279 -42.13 32.78 9.22
C VAL A 279 -43.64 32.97 9.22
N ALA A 280 -44.35 32.44 8.23
CA ALA A 280 -45.82 32.48 8.18
C ALA A 280 -46.46 31.63 9.30
N GLU A 281 -45.94 30.44 9.57
CA GLU A 281 -46.42 29.54 10.63
C GLU A 281 -46.22 30.14 12.04
N ASN A 282 -45.08 30.79 12.28
CA ASN A 282 -44.78 31.48 13.55
C ASN A 282 -45.60 32.75 13.79
N ARG A 283 -46.24 33.33 12.76
CA ARG A 283 -47.14 34.50 12.90
C ARG A 283 -48.59 34.13 13.17
N VAL A 284 -48.96 32.86 12.97
CA VAL A 284 -50.33 32.35 13.10
C VAL A 284 -50.54 31.58 14.41
N SER A 285 -49.44 31.24 15.12
CA SER A 285 -49.43 30.59 16.43
C SER A 285 -49.33 31.61 17.57
#